data_AF-A0A534ET24-F1
#
_entry.id   AF-A0A534ET24-F1
#
_cell.length_a   1.000
_cell.length_b   1.000
_cell.length_c   1.000
_cell.angle_alpha   90.00
_cell.angle_beta   90.00
_cell.angle_gamma   90.00
#
_symmetry.space_group_name_H-M   'P 1'
#
loop_
_entity.id
_entity.type
_entity.pdbx_description
1 polymer ?
#
loop_
_entity_poly.entity_id
_entity_poly.type
_entity_poly.pdbx_seq_one_letter_code
_entity_poly.pdbx_strand_id
1 'polypeptide(L)'
;MPKGPAAPQARPRRSPRASVGARNGGCSPRGSAAPTASDAALEALLARADRALAAGELVAPPGASAADLYREALRRNARDPRAAKGLEQTIDRLVSDAEGALQERHLQDAQQLADSAHAIGPEHPRVAFLLAQIGAQRERLVLDKAQHAAATGNVAGALAALDDATRGGRHSTVVEQARQQLAQQQVDERVAEAVRRGREALLHGQLIDPPAESARFFIESARALAPGDPRVQQATQELIARLQAEAGKALSAGNPDQADSWTSAAAAAGAQRADVAALRAEAQRLRASGKTDSLARLALSFNERLAAGRITDPAADSAKFYLAQLLQADPDHPTTQLARTAFDTRVLDEARGALRAQDYVLARRWLTEAHAAGADAASIGAVETAIGAAQDQAQRASYVSASSMTRTHYVEPQFPLDARRRGIDGWVDLQFVVNTDGSVGELTIVGAQPVGIFEQAALDAVRHWHYQPVMRDGQAVTQRARVRLSGCAITWTRSSRRRASAC
;
A
#
# COMPACT_ATOMS: atom_id res chain seq x y z
N MET A 1 -17.44 20.71 -70.54
CA MET A 1 -18.23 21.96 -70.55
C MET A 1 -18.72 22.21 -69.12
N PRO A 2 -18.66 23.43 -68.57
CA PRO A 2 -18.15 24.69 -69.12
C PRO A 2 -16.76 25.05 -68.53
N LYS A 3 -15.76 25.47 -69.32
CA LYS A 3 -15.54 26.78 -70.00
C LYS A 3 -14.84 27.80 -69.07
N GLY A 4 -13.60 28.16 -69.42
CA GLY A 4 -12.91 29.41 -68.99
C GLY A 4 -13.51 30.63 -69.71
N PRO A 5 -12.76 31.67 -70.11
CA PRO A 5 -11.38 32.12 -69.79
C PRO A 5 -11.31 33.64 -69.49
N ALA A 6 -10.13 34.25 -69.31
CA ALA A 6 -9.73 35.55 -69.94
C ALA A 6 -8.40 36.13 -69.38
N ALA A 7 -7.37 36.16 -70.24
CA ALA A 7 -6.53 37.35 -70.45
C ALA A 7 -7.20 38.18 -71.60
N PRO A 8 -6.71 39.35 -72.12
CA PRO A 8 -5.41 40.04 -71.97
C PRO A 8 -5.49 41.60 -72.03
N GLN A 9 -4.37 42.26 -72.39
CA GLN A 9 -4.14 43.63 -72.95
C GLN A 9 -3.41 44.60 -71.98
N ALA A 10 -2.21 45.19 -72.22
CA ALA A 10 -1.49 45.77 -73.38
C ALA A 10 -1.62 47.31 -73.52
N ARG A 11 -0.50 48.02 -73.20
CA ARG A 11 0.03 49.31 -73.75
C ARG A 11 -0.81 50.60 -73.48
N PRO A 12 -0.25 51.85 -73.48
CA PRO A 12 0.70 52.43 -74.46
C PRO A 12 1.87 53.30 -73.90
N ARG A 13 3.05 53.28 -74.56
CA ARG A 13 3.67 54.34 -75.39
C ARG A 13 3.63 55.78 -74.85
N ARG A 14 4.82 56.38 -74.67
CA ARG A 14 5.13 57.75 -75.15
C ARG A 14 6.53 57.80 -75.77
N SER A 15 6.58 58.65 -76.79
CA SER A 15 7.49 58.72 -77.93
C SER A 15 8.55 59.83 -77.74
N PRO A 16 9.49 59.99 -78.70
CA PRO A 16 10.76 60.71 -78.58
C PRO A 16 10.73 62.10 -79.22
N ARG A 17 11.86 62.83 -79.14
CA ARG A 17 12.40 63.89 -80.03
C ARG A 17 13.48 64.66 -79.23
N ALA A 18 14.49 65.31 -79.77
CA ALA A 18 15.14 65.37 -81.08
C ALA A 18 16.48 66.11 -80.87
N SER A 19 17.38 65.90 -81.83
CA SER A 19 18.64 66.60 -82.10
C SER A 19 18.61 68.14 -82.01
N VAL A 20 19.76 68.75 -81.72
CA VAL A 20 20.54 69.67 -82.61
C VAL A 20 21.52 70.50 -81.76
N GLY A 21 22.76 70.70 -82.25
CA GLY A 21 23.48 71.97 -82.04
C GLY A 21 24.92 71.87 -81.54
N ALA A 22 25.88 71.88 -82.47
CA ALA A 22 27.30 72.10 -82.21
C ALA A 22 27.59 73.56 -81.80
N ARG A 23 28.65 73.79 -81.00
CA ARG A 23 29.64 74.87 -81.18
C ARG A 23 30.84 74.72 -80.22
N ASN A 24 32.03 74.88 -80.81
CA ASN A 24 33.33 75.03 -80.17
C ASN A 24 33.45 76.34 -79.37
N GLY A 25 34.32 76.32 -78.35
CA GLY A 25 35.14 77.48 -78.00
C GLY A 25 35.29 77.79 -76.51
N GLY A 26 36.53 77.76 -76.01
CA GLY A 26 36.97 78.75 -75.02
C GLY A 26 37.44 78.22 -73.67
N CYS A 27 38.76 78.24 -73.48
CA CYS A 27 39.47 78.14 -72.20
C CYS A 27 39.00 79.16 -71.15
N SER A 28 38.84 78.73 -69.90
CA SER A 28 39.75 79.11 -68.80
C SER A 28 39.34 78.46 -67.47
N PRO A 29 40.31 78.03 -66.65
CA PRO A 29 40.06 77.46 -65.34
C PRO A 29 40.03 78.57 -64.28
N ARG A 30 39.12 78.50 -63.32
CA ARG A 30 39.27 79.12 -61.99
C ARG A 30 38.07 78.75 -61.12
N GLY A 31 38.37 78.17 -59.97
CA GLY A 31 37.39 77.85 -58.95
C GLY A 31 37.85 76.70 -58.07
N SER A 32 39.04 76.83 -57.49
CA SER A 32 39.37 76.06 -56.29
C SER A 32 38.42 76.52 -55.18
N ALA A 33 37.29 75.83 -55.05
CA ALA A 33 36.62 75.78 -53.76
C ALA A 33 37.63 75.14 -52.80
N ALA A 34 38.00 75.86 -51.74
CA ALA A 34 38.74 75.25 -50.64
C ALA A 34 37.96 74.00 -50.21
N PRO A 35 38.64 72.86 -49.95
CA PRO A 35 37.96 71.67 -49.45
C PRO A 35 37.14 72.09 -48.23
N THR A 36 35.86 71.74 -48.20
CA THR A 36 35.07 72.00 -47.02
C THR A 36 35.77 71.34 -45.84
N ALA A 37 35.69 71.88 -44.62
CA ALA A 37 36.38 71.26 -43.46
C ALA A 37 36.00 69.76 -43.27
N SER A 38 34.85 69.35 -43.81
CA SER A 38 34.40 67.97 -43.94
C SER A 38 35.24 67.11 -44.90
N ASP A 39 35.70 67.66 -46.04
CA ASP A 39 36.53 66.96 -47.02
C ASP A 39 37.94 66.72 -46.48
N ALA A 40 38.56 67.73 -45.83
CA ALA A 40 39.91 67.59 -45.25
C ALA A 40 39.96 66.54 -44.12
N ALA A 41 38.90 66.45 -43.31
CA ALA A 41 38.80 65.44 -42.26
C ALA A 41 38.58 64.02 -42.82
N LEU A 42 37.84 63.88 -43.93
CA LEU A 42 37.67 62.61 -44.64
C LEU A 42 38.99 62.15 -45.28
N GLU A 43 39.75 63.05 -45.93
CA GLU A 43 41.07 62.74 -46.48
C GLU A 43 42.06 62.29 -45.40
N ALA A 44 42.09 62.99 -44.24
CA ALA A 44 42.94 62.60 -43.13
C ALA A 44 42.55 61.22 -42.53
N LEU A 45 41.26 60.88 -42.55
CA LEU A 45 40.75 59.59 -42.10
C LEU A 45 41.14 58.46 -43.07
N LEU A 46 40.97 58.69 -44.39
CA LEU A 46 41.39 57.74 -45.43
C LEU A 46 42.91 57.51 -45.40
N ALA A 47 43.72 58.56 -45.25
CA ALA A 47 45.17 58.44 -45.14
C ALA A 47 45.64 57.70 -43.85
N ARG A 48 44.81 57.70 -42.79
CA ARG A 48 45.05 56.86 -41.60
C ARG A 48 44.63 55.42 -41.87
N ALA A 49 43.50 55.21 -42.53
CA ALA A 49 43.02 53.88 -42.90
C ALA A 49 44.00 53.17 -43.84
N ASP A 50 44.51 53.86 -44.86
CA ASP A 50 45.51 53.33 -45.80
C ASP A 50 46.82 52.94 -45.09
N ARG A 51 47.24 53.73 -44.09
CA ARG A 51 48.42 53.40 -43.26
C ARG A 51 48.17 52.18 -42.38
N ALA A 52 47.01 52.08 -41.74
CA ALA A 52 46.64 50.91 -40.95
C ALA A 52 46.58 49.64 -41.82
N LEU A 53 46.01 49.76 -43.03
CA LEU A 53 45.97 48.67 -44.02
C LEU A 53 47.38 48.25 -44.44
N ALA A 54 48.26 49.20 -44.75
CA ALA A 54 49.65 48.92 -45.10
C ALA A 54 50.47 48.31 -43.94
N ALA A 55 50.12 48.63 -42.70
CA ALA A 55 50.74 48.07 -41.50
C ALA A 55 50.22 46.67 -41.11
N GLY A 56 49.17 46.17 -41.79
CA GLY A 56 48.52 44.90 -41.44
C GLY A 56 47.59 44.97 -40.24
N GLU A 57 47.23 46.17 -39.78
CA GLU A 57 46.29 46.41 -38.68
C GLU A 57 44.84 46.30 -39.18
N LEU A 58 44.43 45.12 -39.63
CA LEU A 58 43.18 44.91 -40.39
C LEU A 58 41.91 45.10 -39.56
N VAL A 59 41.86 44.46 -38.38
CA VAL A 59 40.72 44.48 -37.44
C VAL A 59 41.10 44.81 -36.00
N ALA A 60 42.39 44.82 -35.70
CA ALA A 60 42.95 45.20 -34.41
C ALA A 60 44.03 46.27 -34.61
N PRO A 61 44.19 47.23 -33.69
CA PRO A 61 43.39 47.42 -32.47
C PRO A 61 42.01 48.05 -32.75
N PRO A 62 41.00 47.80 -31.89
CA PRO A 62 39.64 48.29 -32.11
C PRO A 62 39.58 49.82 -32.11
N GLY A 63 38.86 50.39 -33.08
CA GLY A 63 38.69 51.83 -33.27
C GLY A 63 39.85 52.52 -34.01
N ALA A 64 40.96 51.84 -34.24
CA ALA A 64 42.09 52.33 -35.03
C ALA A 64 42.50 51.40 -36.18
N SER A 65 41.84 50.24 -36.32
CA SER A 65 42.05 49.30 -37.41
C SER A 65 41.66 49.87 -38.78
N ALA A 66 42.22 49.30 -39.84
CA ALA A 66 41.87 49.63 -41.22
C ALA A 66 40.34 49.52 -41.45
N ALA A 67 39.73 48.41 -41.00
CA ALA A 67 38.29 48.19 -41.13
C ALA A 67 37.45 49.26 -40.39
N ASP A 68 37.85 49.65 -39.18
CA ASP A 68 37.11 50.65 -38.39
C ASP A 68 37.23 52.05 -39.01
N LEU A 69 38.42 52.42 -39.49
CA LEU A 69 38.67 53.72 -40.11
C LEU A 69 37.96 53.85 -41.47
N TYR A 70 37.95 52.80 -42.30
CA TYR A 70 37.18 52.81 -43.56
C TYR A 70 35.66 52.79 -43.33
N ARG A 71 35.16 52.06 -42.32
CA ARG A 71 33.73 52.11 -41.94
C ARG A 71 33.33 53.50 -41.44
N GLU A 72 34.16 54.15 -40.64
CA GLU A 72 33.93 55.54 -40.20
C GLU A 72 33.96 56.51 -41.40
N ALA A 73 34.83 56.28 -42.39
CA ALA A 73 34.82 57.06 -43.63
C ALA A 73 33.52 56.87 -44.43
N LEU A 74 33.01 55.64 -44.51
CA LEU A 74 31.71 55.34 -45.15
C LEU A 74 30.51 55.89 -44.37
N ARG A 75 30.58 56.00 -43.04
CA ARG A 75 29.54 56.70 -42.25
C ARG A 75 29.45 58.18 -42.60
N ARG A 76 30.59 58.81 -42.89
CA ARG A 76 30.67 60.22 -43.29
C ARG A 76 30.28 60.43 -44.74
N ASN A 77 30.68 59.52 -45.62
CA ASN A 77 30.28 59.51 -47.03
C ASN A 77 30.00 58.08 -47.50
N ALA A 78 28.72 57.71 -47.53
CA ALA A 78 28.27 56.36 -47.87
C ALA A 78 28.60 55.90 -49.30
N ARG A 79 29.01 56.82 -50.19
CA ARG A 79 29.32 56.52 -51.60
C ARG A 79 30.78 56.84 -51.97
N ASP A 80 31.68 57.02 -50.99
CA ASP A 80 33.10 57.22 -51.33
C ASP A 80 33.69 55.92 -51.90
N PRO A 81 34.11 55.91 -53.19
CA PRO A 81 34.64 54.71 -53.82
C PRO A 81 35.98 54.27 -53.24
N ARG A 82 36.76 55.17 -52.63
CA ARG A 82 38.06 54.86 -52.02
C ARG A 82 37.88 54.15 -50.69
N ALA A 83 36.95 54.62 -49.87
CA ALA A 83 36.61 53.96 -48.61
C ALA A 83 36.04 52.56 -48.85
N ALA A 84 35.17 52.41 -49.85
CA ALA A 84 34.61 51.11 -50.25
C ALA A 84 35.72 50.16 -50.75
N LYS A 85 36.62 50.64 -51.62
CA LYS A 85 37.75 49.86 -52.13
C LYS A 85 38.74 49.48 -51.03
N GLY A 86 39.04 50.38 -50.09
CA GLY A 86 39.93 50.09 -48.97
C GLY A 86 39.35 49.05 -48.02
N LEU A 87 38.03 49.08 -47.79
CA LEU A 87 37.32 48.06 -47.02
C LEU A 87 37.33 46.70 -47.74
N GLU A 88 37.13 46.69 -49.06
CA GLU A 88 37.26 45.49 -49.91
C GLU A 88 38.67 44.91 -49.86
N GLN A 89 39.72 45.74 -49.97
CA GLN A 89 41.12 45.31 -49.81
C GLN A 89 41.40 44.74 -48.41
N THR A 90 40.75 45.28 -47.38
CA THR A 90 40.85 44.76 -46.01
C THR A 90 40.22 43.37 -45.92
N ILE A 91 39.05 43.16 -46.53
CA ILE A 91 38.39 41.84 -46.63
C ILE A 91 39.27 40.86 -47.40
N ASP A 92 39.79 41.25 -48.58
CA ASP A 92 40.65 40.39 -49.41
C ASP A 92 41.92 39.95 -48.69
N ARG A 93 42.51 40.84 -47.89
CA ARG A 93 43.68 40.51 -47.08
C ARG A 93 43.32 39.49 -45.99
N LEU A 94 42.25 39.72 -45.23
CA LEU A 94 41.77 38.77 -44.21
C LEU A 94 41.44 37.40 -44.82
N VAL A 95 40.81 37.38 -45.99
CA VAL A 95 40.50 36.15 -46.73
C VAL A 95 41.77 35.44 -47.16
N SER A 96 42.77 36.16 -47.65
CA SER A 96 44.04 35.56 -48.06
C SER A 96 44.83 35.00 -46.87
N ASP A 97 44.83 35.70 -45.74
CA ASP A 97 45.46 35.22 -44.49
C ASP A 97 44.70 33.98 -43.96
N ALA A 98 43.37 33.95 -44.08
CA ALA A 98 42.55 32.80 -43.69
C ALA A 98 42.75 31.59 -44.61
N GLU A 99 42.90 31.79 -45.93
CA GLU A 99 43.24 30.75 -46.89
C GLU A 99 44.64 30.17 -46.60
N GLY A 100 45.62 31.01 -46.23
CA GLY A 100 46.93 30.56 -45.77
C GLY A 100 46.84 29.67 -44.53
N ALA A 101 46.12 30.12 -43.50
CA ALA A 101 45.87 29.32 -42.31
C ALA A 101 45.16 27.98 -42.62
N LEU A 102 44.25 27.96 -43.60
CA LEU A 102 43.58 26.75 -44.06
C LEU A 102 44.57 25.77 -44.74
N GLN A 103 45.50 26.25 -45.55
CA GLN A 103 46.55 25.44 -46.19
C GLN A 103 47.49 24.82 -45.14
N GLU A 104 47.80 25.57 -44.08
CA GLU A 104 48.60 25.11 -42.93
C GLU A 104 47.82 24.19 -41.97
N ARG A 105 46.52 23.95 -42.23
CA ARG A 105 45.59 23.16 -41.41
C ARG A 105 45.26 23.78 -40.04
N HIS A 106 45.50 25.08 -39.87
CA HIS A 106 45.10 25.86 -38.70
C HIS A 106 43.64 26.30 -38.80
N LEU A 107 42.71 25.35 -38.66
CA LEU A 107 41.27 25.57 -38.87
C LEU A 107 40.60 26.51 -37.87
N GLN A 108 41.18 26.71 -36.68
CA GLN A 108 40.68 27.67 -35.70
C GLN A 108 41.01 29.10 -36.15
N ASP A 109 42.25 29.34 -36.53
CA ASP A 109 42.74 30.65 -36.99
C ASP A 109 42.07 31.05 -38.31
N ALA A 110 41.98 30.12 -39.27
CA ALA A 110 41.26 30.34 -40.53
C ALA A 110 39.80 30.76 -40.30
N GLN A 111 39.14 30.18 -39.30
CA GLN A 111 37.76 30.54 -38.96
C GLN A 111 37.66 31.92 -38.33
N GLN A 112 38.55 32.27 -37.38
CA GLN A 112 38.54 33.58 -36.75
C GLN A 112 38.76 34.71 -37.77
N LEU A 113 39.66 34.50 -38.71
CA LEU A 113 39.93 35.43 -39.81
C LEU A 113 38.73 35.52 -40.78
N ALA A 114 38.12 34.38 -41.14
CA ALA A 114 36.93 34.35 -41.99
C ALA A 114 35.70 35.00 -41.32
N ASP A 115 35.50 34.79 -40.01
CA ASP A 115 34.42 35.43 -39.24
C ASP A 115 34.66 36.95 -39.14
N SER A 116 35.91 37.37 -38.97
CA SER A 116 36.30 38.79 -39.00
C SER A 116 36.02 39.42 -40.36
N ALA A 117 36.35 38.73 -41.46
CA ALA A 117 36.02 39.18 -42.81
C ALA A 117 34.50 39.24 -43.05
N HIS A 118 33.75 38.25 -42.57
CA HIS A 118 32.30 38.20 -42.66
C HIS A 118 31.61 39.32 -41.87
N ALA A 119 32.14 39.67 -40.69
CA ALA A 119 31.65 40.81 -39.91
C ALA A 119 31.83 42.14 -40.65
N ILE A 120 32.81 42.25 -41.56
CA ILE A 120 33.06 43.45 -42.37
C ILE A 120 32.19 43.48 -43.62
N GLY A 121 32.13 42.37 -44.37
CA GLY A 121 31.36 42.24 -45.60
C GLY A 121 30.58 40.93 -45.66
N PRO A 122 29.36 40.87 -45.10
CA PRO A 122 28.56 39.64 -45.08
C PRO A 122 28.23 39.10 -46.47
N GLU A 123 28.01 39.99 -47.43
CA GLU A 123 27.63 39.70 -48.83
C GLU A 123 28.85 39.40 -49.74
N HIS A 124 30.06 39.31 -49.19
CA HIS A 124 31.26 39.11 -50.01
C HIS A 124 31.38 37.65 -50.49
N PRO A 125 31.38 37.39 -51.81
CA PRO A 125 31.26 36.03 -52.35
C PRO A 125 32.43 35.12 -51.96
N ARG A 126 33.66 35.66 -51.90
CA ARG A 126 34.85 34.90 -51.50
C ARG A 126 34.83 34.52 -50.01
N VAL A 127 34.22 35.35 -49.15
CA VAL A 127 34.08 35.08 -47.71
C VAL A 127 33.05 33.97 -47.50
N ALA A 128 31.91 34.03 -48.19
CA ALA A 128 30.88 32.99 -48.12
C ALA A 128 31.43 31.62 -48.58
N PHE A 129 32.20 31.60 -49.67
CA PHE A 129 32.84 30.38 -50.16
C PHE A 129 33.88 29.83 -49.17
N LEU A 130 34.74 30.69 -48.63
CA LEU A 130 35.74 30.29 -47.64
C LEU A 130 35.09 29.73 -46.36
N LEU A 131 34.05 30.38 -45.83
CA LEU A 131 33.30 29.89 -44.67
C LEU A 131 32.68 28.51 -44.93
N ALA A 132 32.15 28.28 -46.13
CA ALA A 132 31.62 26.98 -46.53
C ALA A 132 32.73 25.91 -46.60
N GLN A 133 33.90 26.25 -47.17
CA GLN A 133 35.05 25.34 -47.21
C GLN A 133 35.58 24.98 -45.82
N ILE A 134 35.76 25.97 -44.94
CA ILE A 134 36.20 25.76 -43.55
C ILE A 134 35.17 24.91 -42.80
N GLY A 135 33.88 25.18 -42.99
CA GLY A 135 32.78 24.38 -42.44
C GLY A 135 32.85 22.92 -42.86
N ALA A 136 33.03 22.64 -44.16
CA ALA A 136 33.14 21.29 -44.69
C ALA A 136 34.38 20.53 -44.15
N GLN A 137 35.53 21.19 -44.01
CA GLN A 137 36.74 20.58 -43.44
C GLN A 137 36.57 20.24 -41.96
N ARG A 138 35.94 21.13 -41.19
CA ARG A 138 35.64 20.89 -39.77
C ARG A 138 34.67 19.73 -39.59
N GLU A 139 33.60 19.69 -40.37
CA GLU A 139 32.63 18.60 -40.37
C GLU A 139 33.33 17.26 -40.61
N ARG A 140 34.18 17.18 -41.64
CA ARG A 140 34.94 15.97 -41.94
C ARG A 140 35.82 15.51 -40.77
N LEU A 141 36.55 16.43 -40.13
CA LEU A 141 37.39 16.08 -38.98
C LEU A 141 36.58 15.56 -37.79
N VAL A 142 35.41 16.16 -37.53
CA VAL A 142 34.51 15.71 -36.46
C VAL A 142 34.00 14.31 -36.77
N LEU A 143 33.59 14.05 -38.02
CA LEU A 143 33.12 12.73 -38.45
C LEU A 143 34.23 11.68 -38.37
N ASP A 144 35.44 11.98 -38.85
CA ASP A 144 36.59 11.07 -38.78
C ASP A 144 36.94 10.74 -37.31
N LYS A 145 36.95 11.76 -36.43
CA LYS A 145 37.17 11.57 -34.98
C LYS A 145 36.09 10.69 -34.35
N ALA A 146 34.82 10.93 -34.68
CA ALA A 146 33.71 10.14 -34.18
C ALA A 146 33.76 8.70 -34.69
N GLN A 147 34.04 8.49 -35.98
CA GLN A 147 34.18 7.16 -36.58
C GLN A 147 35.34 6.38 -35.96
N HIS A 148 36.50 7.03 -35.74
CA HIS A 148 37.63 6.40 -35.08
C HIS A 148 37.29 5.99 -33.64
N ALA A 149 36.65 6.88 -32.87
CA ALA A 149 36.20 6.57 -31.52
C ALA A 149 35.21 5.39 -31.52
N ALA A 150 34.25 5.36 -32.44
CA ALA A 150 33.31 4.25 -32.58
C ALA A 150 34.00 2.93 -32.95
N ALA A 151 34.97 2.96 -33.89
CA ALA A 151 35.73 1.78 -34.30
C ALA A 151 36.57 1.17 -33.17
N THR A 152 36.98 1.97 -32.18
CA THR A 152 37.67 1.50 -30.98
C THR A 152 36.74 1.02 -29.86
N GLY A 153 35.43 0.96 -30.10
CA GLY A 153 34.41 0.61 -29.11
C GLY A 153 34.01 1.76 -28.17
N ASN A 154 34.60 2.96 -28.33
CA ASN A 154 34.27 4.13 -27.52
C ASN A 154 33.13 4.94 -28.15
N VAL A 155 31.94 4.34 -28.21
CA VAL A 155 30.73 4.98 -28.76
C VAL A 155 30.35 6.25 -27.98
N ALA A 156 30.53 6.24 -26.65
CA ALA A 156 30.30 7.42 -25.81
C ALA A 156 31.22 8.59 -26.20
N GLY A 157 32.50 8.31 -26.45
CA GLY A 157 33.46 9.31 -26.94
C GLY A 157 33.13 9.81 -28.34
N ALA A 158 32.61 8.93 -29.22
CA ALA A 158 32.16 9.31 -30.56
C ALA A 158 30.96 10.28 -30.50
N LEU A 159 29.95 9.97 -29.69
CA LEU A 159 28.80 10.85 -29.47
C LEU A 159 29.20 12.19 -28.84
N ALA A 160 30.10 12.17 -27.85
CA ALA A 160 30.62 13.39 -27.24
C ALA A 160 31.33 14.31 -28.24
N ALA A 161 32.07 13.73 -29.21
CA ALA A 161 32.71 14.50 -30.28
C ALA A 161 31.70 15.16 -31.23
N LEU A 162 30.62 14.44 -31.58
CA LEU A 162 29.52 14.98 -32.40
C LEU A 162 28.74 16.06 -31.63
N ASP A 163 28.52 15.88 -30.33
CA ASP A 163 27.85 16.85 -29.45
C ASP A 163 28.65 18.13 -29.23
N ASP A 164 29.96 18.06 -29.28
CA ASP A 164 30.82 19.25 -29.22
C ASP A 164 30.69 20.10 -30.49
N ALA A 165 30.59 19.45 -31.65
CA ALA A 165 30.43 20.12 -32.93
C ALA A 165 29.10 20.87 -33.06
N THR A 166 28.01 20.32 -32.49
CA THR A 166 26.67 20.93 -32.53
C THR A 166 26.52 22.11 -31.56
N ARG A 167 27.25 22.09 -30.43
CA ARG A 167 27.25 23.18 -29.43
C ARG A 167 27.86 24.50 -29.96
N GLY A 168 28.67 24.44 -31.03
CA GLY A 168 29.27 25.61 -31.67
C GLY A 168 28.31 26.48 -32.51
N GLY A 169 26.99 26.21 -32.50
CA GLY A 169 25.98 27.04 -33.16
C GLY A 169 25.82 26.81 -34.67
N ARG A 170 26.54 25.86 -35.27
CA ARG A 170 26.39 25.46 -36.68
C ARG A 170 25.88 24.02 -36.76
N HIS A 171 24.61 23.87 -37.10
CA HIS A 171 24.00 22.56 -37.29
C HIS A 171 24.34 21.99 -38.67
N SER A 172 25.03 20.86 -38.72
CA SER A 172 25.23 20.08 -39.93
C SER A 172 24.29 18.88 -39.94
N THR A 173 23.54 18.71 -41.03
CA THR A 173 22.64 17.57 -41.21
C THR A 173 23.38 16.24 -41.20
N VAL A 174 24.61 16.20 -41.69
CA VAL A 174 25.44 14.98 -41.72
C VAL A 174 25.91 14.61 -40.32
N VAL A 175 26.33 15.60 -39.51
CA VAL A 175 26.71 15.38 -38.11
C VAL A 175 25.53 14.89 -37.29
N GLU A 176 24.35 15.48 -37.48
CA GLU A 176 23.12 15.03 -36.81
C GLU A 176 22.70 13.62 -37.25
N GLN A 177 22.79 13.30 -38.54
CA GLN A 177 22.52 11.94 -39.04
C GLN A 177 23.50 10.93 -38.45
N ALA A 178 24.80 11.24 -38.42
CA ALA A 178 25.80 10.37 -37.81
C ALA A 178 25.53 10.18 -36.30
N ARG A 179 25.19 11.26 -35.59
CA ARG A 179 24.81 11.19 -34.17
C ARG A 179 23.61 10.28 -33.94
N GLN A 180 22.54 10.44 -34.72
CA GLN A 180 21.35 9.61 -34.62
C GLN A 180 21.66 8.14 -34.92
N GLN A 181 22.49 7.86 -35.93
CA GLN A 181 22.91 6.49 -36.26
C GLN A 181 23.70 5.84 -35.14
N LEU A 182 24.71 6.51 -34.58
CA LEU A 182 25.49 5.96 -33.46
C LEU A 182 24.65 5.77 -32.20
N ALA A 183 23.76 6.72 -31.90
CA ALA A 183 22.85 6.59 -30.77
C ALA A 183 21.91 5.39 -30.93
N GLN A 184 21.39 5.17 -32.15
CA GLN A 184 20.55 4.01 -32.46
C GLN A 184 21.35 2.71 -32.32
N GLN A 185 22.56 2.63 -32.86
CA GLN A 185 23.44 1.46 -32.73
C GLN A 185 23.71 1.13 -31.25
N GLN A 186 23.98 2.13 -30.42
CA GLN A 186 24.20 1.93 -28.98
C GLN A 186 22.96 1.36 -28.28
N VAL A 187 21.76 1.84 -28.63
CA VAL A 187 20.51 1.29 -28.10
C VAL A 187 20.31 -0.15 -28.58
N ASP A 188 20.54 -0.42 -29.86
CA ASP A 188 20.38 -1.75 -30.46
C ASP A 188 21.34 -2.78 -29.83
N GLU A 189 22.59 -2.40 -29.54
CA GLU A 189 23.56 -3.24 -28.82
C GLU A 189 23.12 -3.53 -27.38
N ARG A 190 22.65 -2.51 -26.65
CA ARG A 190 22.14 -2.67 -25.28
C ARG A 190 20.91 -3.57 -25.23
N VAL A 191 20.00 -3.43 -26.21
CA VAL A 191 18.83 -4.29 -26.36
C VAL A 191 19.27 -5.72 -26.67
N ALA A 192 20.21 -5.92 -27.59
CA ALA A 192 20.72 -7.24 -27.93
C ALA A 192 21.35 -7.94 -26.73
N GLU A 193 22.16 -7.21 -25.95
CA GLU A 193 22.80 -7.73 -24.75
C GLU A 193 21.79 -8.07 -23.66
N ALA A 194 20.81 -7.20 -23.40
CA ALA A 194 19.76 -7.45 -22.43
C ALA A 194 18.90 -8.67 -22.82
N VAL A 195 18.52 -8.80 -24.10
CA VAL A 195 17.78 -9.99 -24.57
C VAL A 195 18.61 -11.26 -24.42
N ARG A 196 19.92 -11.21 -24.73
CA ARG A 196 20.83 -12.35 -24.59
C ARG A 196 20.94 -12.80 -23.13
N ARG A 197 21.26 -11.89 -22.21
CA ARG A 197 21.33 -12.19 -20.77
C ARG A 197 19.99 -12.66 -20.20
N GLY A 198 18.89 -12.07 -20.67
CA GLY A 198 17.54 -12.51 -20.30
C GLY A 198 17.26 -13.95 -20.69
N ARG A 199 17.63 -14.35 -21.91
CA ARG A 199 17.50 -15.75 -22.38
C ARG A 199 18.42 -16.72 -21.66
N GLU A 200 19.65 -16.32 -21.36
CA GLU A 200 20.56 -17.12 -20.52
C GLU A 200 19.94 -17.35 -19.13
N ALA A 201 19.41 -16.31 -18.49
CA ALA A 201 18.71 -16.43 -17.21
C ALA A 201 17.45 -17.32 -17.29
N LEU A 202 16.70 -17.28 -18.41
CA LEU A 202 15.57 -18.20 -18.65
C LEU A 202 16.03 -19.66 -18.68
N LEU A 203 17.13 -19.96 -19.36
CA LEU A 203 17.70 -21.31 -19.45
C LEU A 203 18.17 -21.83 -18.09
N HIS A 204 18.73 -20.96 -17.26
CA HIS A 204 19.16 -21.30 -15.90
C HIS A 204 18.03 -21.31 -14.86
N GLY A 205 16.79 -20.99 -15.26
CA GLY A 205 15.64 -20.96 -14.36
C GLY A 205 15.60 -19.76 -13.40
N GLN A 206 16.44 -18.74 -13.62
CA GLN A 206 16.49 -17.51 -12.85
C GLN A 206 15.39 -16.56 -13.33
N LEU A 207 14.13 -16.90 -13.06
CA LEU A 207 12.98 -16.23 -13.69
C LEU A 207 12.63 -14.89 -13.04
N ILE A 208 12.52 -14.85 -11.71
CA ILE A 208 12.21 -13.65 -10.92
C ILE A 208 13.36 -13.33 -9.96
N ASP A 209 13.93 -14.36 -9.33
CA ASP A 209 15.04 -14.24 -8.39
C ASP A 209 16.38 -14.67 -9.04
N PRO A 210 17.48 -13.97 -8.72
CA PRO A 210 17.55 -12.72 -7.95
C PRO A 210 17.04 -11.50 -8.76
N PRO A 211 16.50 -10.45 -8.11
CA PRO A 211 15.75 -9.38 -8.78
C PRO A 211 16.55 -8.52 -9.77
N ALA A 212 17.88 -8.44 -9.61
CA ALA A 212 18.76 -7.65 -10.48
C ALA A 212 19.44 -8.46 -11.60
N GLU A 213 19.31 -9.79 -11.58
CA GLU A 213 19.96 -10.68 -12.55
C GLU A 213 18.99 -11.72 -13.12
N SER A 214 17.69 -11.54 -12.90
CA SER A 214 16.68 -12.44 -13.41
C SER A 214 16.34 -12.20 -14.87
N ALA A 215 15.78 -13.23 -15.51
CA ALA A 215 15.22 -13.14 -16.85
C ALA A 215 14.23 -11.99 -16.96
N ARG A 216 13.36 -11.83 -15.95
CA ARG A 216 12.41 -10.72 -15.88
C ARG A 216 13.12 -9.37 -15.93
N PHE A 217 14.15 -9.16 -15.11
CA PHE A 217 14.88 -7.89 -15.07
C PHE A 217 15.47 -7.50 -16.43
N PHE A 218 16.18 -8.43 -17.07
CA PHE A 218 16.82 -8.15 -18.36
C PHE A 218 15.81 -7.93 -19.49
N ILE A 219 14.74 -8.73 -19.54
CA ILE A 219 13.72 -8.64 -20.59
C ILE A 219 12.87 -7.37 -20.41
N GLU A 220 12.52 -6.99 -19.17
CA GLU A 220 11.84 -5.72 -18.89
C GLU A 220 12.72 -4.51 -19.23
N SER A 221 14.03 -4.59 -18.96
CA SER A 221 14.99 -3.56 -19.35
C SER A 221 15.07 -3.40 -20.87
N ALA A 222 15.11 -4.51 -21.61
CA ALA A 222 15.10 -4.49 -23.07
C ALA A 222 13.78 -3.91 -23.63
N ARG A 223 12.64 -4.25 -23.01
CA ARG A 223 11.31 -3.72 -23.35
C ARG A 223 11.17 -2.22 -23.09
N ALA A 224 11.79 -1.70 -22.04
CA ALA A 224 11.81 -0.26 -21.77
C ALA A 224 12.58 0.51 -22.84
N LEU A 225 13.61 -0.09 -23.43
CA LEU A 225 14.43 0.52 -24.49
C LEU A 225 13.78 0.39 -25.88
N ALA A 226 13.26 -0.78 -26.24
CA ALA A 226 12.72 -1.06 -27.57
C ALA A 226 11.51 -2.02 -27.51
N PRO A 227 10.31 -1.54 -27.13
CA PRO A 227 9.12 -2.39 -26.97
C PRO A 227 8.61 -3.00 -28.29
N GLY A 228 8.94 -2.38 -29.42
CA GLY A 228 8.58 -2.85 -30.77
C GLY A 228 9.57 -3.83 -31.39
N ASP A 229 10.72 -4.08 -30.76
CA ASP A 229 11.75 -4.97 -31.33
C ASP A 229 11.25 -6.43 -31.29
N PRO A 230 11.26 -7.15 -32.43
CA PRO A 230 10.77 -8.53 -32.50
C PRO A 230 11.52 -9.48 -31.57
N ARG A 231 12.82 -9.25 -31.32
CA ARG A 231 13.64 -10.04 -30.39
C ARG A 231 13.14 -9.88 -28.95
N VAL A 232 12.77 -8.65 -28.58
CA VAL A 232 12.23 -8.32 -27.26
C VAL A 232 10.83 -8.90 -27.08
N GLN A 233 9.98 -8.79 -28.10
CA GLN A 233 8.64 -9.38 -28.08
C GLN A 233 8.71 -10.91 -27.93
N GLN A 234 9.59 -11.57 -28.69
CA GLN A 234 9.81 -13.00 -28.59
C GLN A 234 10.31 -13.39 -27.19
N ALA A 235 11.33 -12.72 -26.65
CA ALA A 235 11.84 -12.98 -25.31
C ALA A 235 10.78 -12.75 -24.21
N THR A 236 9.93 -11.74 -24.38
CA THR A 236 8.80 -11.47 -23.47
C THR A 236 7.80 -12.62 -23.49
N GLN A 237 7.45 -13.14 -24.68
CA GLN A 237 6.55 -14.28 -24.81
C GLN A 237 7.16 -15.56 -24.20
N GLU A 238 8.45 -15.81 -24.42
CA GLU A 238 9.19 -16.93 -23.81
C GLU A 238 9.16 -16.84 -22.27
N LEU A 239 9.38 -15.65 -21.71
CA LEU A 239 9.29 -15.39 -20.27
C LEU A 239 7.88 -15.65 -19.73
N ILE A 240 6.85 -15.12 -20.37
CA ILE A 240 5.45 -15.32 -19.95
C ILE A 240 5.11 -16.81 -19.93
N ALA A 241 5.42 -17.53 -21.01
CA ALA A 241 5.15 -18.97 -21.10
C ALA A 241 5.87 -19.74 -20.00
N ARG A 242 7.12 -19.38 -19.69
CA ARG A 242 7.88 -20.02 -18.63
C ARG A 242 7.32 -19.74 -17.23
N LEU A 243 6.91 -18.49 -16.95
CA LEU A 243 6.29 -18.11 -15.68
C LEU A 243 4.93 -18.81 -15.49
N GLN A 244 4.11 -18.90 -16.52
CA GLN A 244 2.84 -19.63 -16.47
C GLN A 244 3.05 -21.13 -16.24
N ALA A 245 4.08 -21.72 -16.84
CA ALA A 245 4.43 -23.12 -16.62
C ALA A 245 4.88 -23.38 -15.16
N GLU A 246 5.70 -22.52 -14.57
CA GLU A 246 6.09 -22.63 -13.15
C GLU A 246 4.91 -22.37 -12.21
N ALA A 247 4.00 -21.46 -12.55
CA ALA A 247 2.74 -21.28 -11.83
C ALA A 247 1.91 -22.57 -11.83
N GLY A 248 1.73 -23.20 -13.00
CA GLY A 248 1.03 -24.47 -13.14
C GLY A 248 1.66 -25.61 -12.34
N LYS A 249 3.01 -25.70 -12.34
CA LYS A 249 3.73 -26.67 -11.49
C LYS A 249 3.49 -26.42 -10.01
N ALA A 250 3.57 -25.16 -9.56
CA ALA A 250 3.31 -24.81 -8.17
C ALA A 250 1.86 -25.15 -7.76
N LEU A 251 0.87 -24.92 -8.63
CA LEU A 251 -0.51 -25.36 -8.40
C LEU A 251 -0.61 -26.89 -8.27
N SER A 252 0.02 -27.64 -9.19
CA SER A 252 0.02 -29.10 -9.14
C SER A 252 0.72 -29.67 -7.91
N ALA A 253 1.67 -28.92 -7.34
CA ALA A 253 2.38 -29.25 -6.11
C ALA A 253 1.60 -28.84 -4.84
N GLY A 254 0.42 -28.21 -4.96
CA GLY A 254 -0.38 -27.75 -3.83
C GLY A 254 0.18 -26.49 -3.15
N ASN A 255 0.99 -25.68 -3.87
CA ASN A 255 1.64 -24.47 -3.37
C ASN A 255 1.01 -23.21 -4.00
N PRO A 256 -0.20 -22.79 -3.56
CA PRO A 256 -0.93 -21.69 -4.18
C PRO A 256 -0.23 -20.33 -4.02
N ASP A 257 0.55 -20.12 -2.96
CA ASP A 257 1.28 -18.85 -2.74
C ASP A 257 2.43 -18.68 -3.72
N GLN A 258 3.18 -19.76 -3.98
CA GLN A 258 4.22 -19.76 -4.99
C GLN A 258 3.61 -19.59 -6.40
N ALA A 259 2.48 -20.25 -6.67
CA ALA A 259 1.76 -20.08 -7.93
C ALA A 259 1.31 -18.62 -8.15
N ASP A 260 0.84 -17.93 -7.11
CA ASP A 260 0.43 -16.52 -7.21
C ASP A 260 1.61 -15.57 -7.44
N SER A 261 2.78 -15.86 -6.88
CA SER A 261 4.01 -15.11 -7.16
C SER A 261 4.37 -15.21 -8.65
N TRP A 262 4.44 -16.43 -9.19
CA TRP A 262 4.71 -16.68 -10.61
C TRP A 262 3.65 -16.02 -11.52
N THR A 263 2.37 -16.16 -11.15
CA THR A 263 1.25 -15.58 -11.89
C THR A 263 1.28 -14.06 -11.90
N SER A 264 1.69 -13.43 -10.79
CA SER A 264 1.83 -11.97 -10.69
C SER A 264 3.00 -11.44 -11.51
N ALA A 265 4.12 -12.18 -11.55
CA ALA A 265 5.21 -11.86 -12.46
C ALA A 265 4.82 -12.03 -13.93
N ALA A 266 4.06 -13.06 -14.28
CA ALA A 266 3.55 -13.24 -15.65
C ALA A 266 2.63 -12.06 -16.05
N ALA A 267 1.77 -11.61 -15.14
CA ALA A 267 0.91 -10.44 -15.36
C ALA A 267 1.73 -9.16 -15.62
N ALA A 268 2.79 -8.91 -14.84
CA ALA A 268 3.69 -7.76 -15.04
C ALA A 268 4.53 -7.87 -16.32
N ALA A 269 4.86 -9.09 -16.74
CA ALA A 269 5.47 -9.36 -18.04
C ALA A 269 4.50 -9.16 -19.21
N GLY A 270 3.19 -8.98 -18.97
CA GLY A 270 2.19 -8.70 -20.00
C GLY A 270 1.37 -9.91 -20.43
N ALA A 271 1.27 -10.95 -19.60
CA ALA A 271 0.41 -12.10 -19.86
C ALA A 271 -1.06 -11.69 -20.05
N GLN A 272 -1.82 -12.49 -20.79
CA GLN A 272 -3.24 -12.23 -21.04
C GLN A 272 -4.04 -12.24 -19.73
N ARG A 273 -4.97 -11.29 -19.59
CA ARG A 273 -5.80 -11.16 -18.38
C ARG A 273 -6.61 -12.43 -18.08
N ALA A 274 -7.06 -13.12 -19.13
CA ALA A 274 -7.83 -14.36 -18.98
C ALA A 274 -6.98 -15.48 -18.34
N ASP A 275 -5.77 -15.71 -18.84
CA ASP A 275 -4.86 -16.74 -18.29
C ASP A 275 -4.47 -16.43 -16.84
N VAL A 276 -4.16 -15.17 -16.55
CA VAL A 276 -3.82 -14.72 -15.20
C VAL A 276 -5.01 -14.92 -14.24
N ALA A 277 -6.23 -14.62 -14.69
CA ALA A 277 -7.43 -14.84 -13.89
C ALA A 277 -7.69 -16.33 -13.64
N ALA A 278 -7.48 -17.18 -14.65
CA ALA A 278 -7.64 -18.63 -14.53
C ALA A 278 -6.66 -19.23 -13.49
N LEU A 279 -5.38 -18.86 -13.56
CA LEU A 279 -4.37 -19.33 -12.60
C LEU A 279 -4.68 -18.88 -11.16
N ARG A 280 -5.09 -17.62 -10.98
CA ARG A 280 -5.47 -17.09 -9.65
C ARG A 280 -6.72 -17.77 -9.09
N ALA A 281 -7.73 -18.02 -9.93
CA ALA A 281 -8.93 -18.72 -9.51
C ALA A 281 -8.60 -20.15 -9.03
N GLU A 282 -7.69 -20.84 -9.70
CA GLU A 282 -7.24 -22.17 -9.29
C GLU A 282 -6.44 -22.13 -7.98
N ALA A 283 -5.52 -21.17 -7.81
CA ALA A 283 -4.82 -20.96 -6.55
C ALA A 283 -5.80 -20.70 -5.38
N GLN A 284 -6.85 -19.91 -5.61
CA GLN A 284 -7.90 -19.65 -4.63
C GLN A 284 -8.70 -20.92 -4.27
N ARG A 285 -9.04 -21.76 -5.26
CA ARG A 285 -9.70 -23.05 -5.01
C ARG A 285 -8.85 -23.97 -4.15
N LEU A 286 -7.55 -24.08 -4.44
CA LEU A 286 -6.63 -24.88 -3.63
C LEU A 286 -6.55 -24.38 -2.18
N ARG A 287 -6.49 -23.06 -1.96
CA ARG A 287 -6.54 -22.49 -0.60
C ARG A 287 -7.85 -22.79 0.10
N ALA A 288 -8.98 -22.68 -0.58
CA ALA A 288 -10.29 -22.99 -0.01
C ALA A 288 -10.39 -24.49 0.37
N SER A 289 -9.89 -25.39 -0.49
CA SER A 289 -9.81 -26.82 -0.18
C SER A 289 -8.92 -27.08 1.03
N GLY A 290 -7.68 -26.55 1.03
CA GLY A 290 -6.76 -26.71 2.15
C GLY A 290 -7.30 -26.14 3.47
N LYS A 291 -8.02 -25.01 3.42
CA LYS A 291 -8.74 -24.47 4.59
C LYS A 291 -9.82 -25.44 5.07
N THR A 292 -10.63 -25.98 4.16
CA THR A 292 -11.67 -26.97 4.47
C THR A 292 -11.07 -28.21 5.13
N ASP A 293 -9.97 -28.74 4.59
CA ASP A 293 -9.27 -29.91 5.13
C ASP A 293 -8.65 -29.63 6.51
N SER A 294 -8.14 -28.41 6.73
CA SER A 294 -7.63 -28.00 8.04
C SER A 294 -8.73 -27.94 9.09
N LEU A 295 -9.90 -27.36 8.75
CA LEU A 295 -11.06 -27.29 9.62
C LEU A 295 -11.62 -28.69 9.92
N ALA A 296 -11.65 -29.58 8.93
CA ALA A 296 -12.08 -30.97 9.11
C ALA A 296 -11.17 -31.72 10.12
N ARG A 297 -9.84 -31.55 10.03
CA ARG A 297 -8.89 -32.15 10.99
C ARG A 297 -9.05 -31.59 12.41
N LEU A 298 -9.27 -30.28 12.54
CA LEU A 298 -9.54 -29.66 13.84
C LEU A 298 -10.86 -30.17 14.44
N ALA A 299 -11.90 -30.28 13.63
CA ALA A 299 -13.20 -30.81 14.07
C ALA A 299 -13.13 -32.29 14.47
N LEU A 300 -12.34 -33.10 13.77
CA LEU A 300 -12.08 -34.48 14.18
C LEU A 300 -11.38 -34.52 15.55
N SER A 301 -10.32 -33.74 15.72
CA SER A 301 -9.58 -33.66 17.00
C SER A 301 -10.49 -33.19 18.13
N PHE A 302 -11.34 -32.19 17.88
CA PHE A 302 -12.37 -31.72 18.81
C PHE A 302 -13.32 -32.86 19.22
N ASN A 303 -13.89 -33.58 18.26
CA ASN A 303 -14.85 -34.66 18.52
C ASN A 303 -14.22 -35.81 19.32
N GLU A 304 -12.97 -36.18 19.02
CA GLU A 304 -12.23 -37.19 19.78
C GLU A 304 -12.04 -36.77 21.25
N ARG A 305 -11.67 -35.51 21.51
CA ARG A 305 -11.50 -35.01 22.88
C ARG A 305 -12.81 -34.90 23.63
N LEU A 306 -13.87 -34.49 22.94
CA LEU A 306 -15.22 -34.44 23.51
C LEU A 306 -15.71 -35.85 23.89
N ALA A 307 -15.51 -36.84 23.02
CA ALA A 307 -15.87 -38.25 23.27
C ALA A 307 -15.04 -38.87 24.41
N ALA A 308 -13.78 -38.47 24.54
CA ALA A 308 -12.90 -38.89 25.63
C ALA A 308 -13.18 -38.18 26.98
N GLY A 309 -14.15 -37.25 27.03
CA GLY A 309 -14.44 -36.46 28.23
C GLY A 309 -13.41 -35.38 28.57
N ARG A 310 -12.45 -35.09 27.67
CA ARG A 310 -11.43 -34.05 27.83
C ARG A 310 -11.98 -32.70 27.40
N ILE A 311 -12.88 -32.14 28.20
CA ILE A 311 -13.68 -30.96 27.82
C ILE A 311 -12.85 -29.68 27.95
N THR A 312 -12.35 -29.39 29.15
CA THR A 312 -11.54 -28.19 29.46
C THR A 312 -10.07 -28.51 29.62
N ASP A 313 -9.77 -29.67 30.21
CA ASP A 313 -8.42 -30.11 30.55
C ASP A 313 -8.02 -31.35 29.73
N PRO A 314 -6.74 -31.47 29.34
CA PRO A 314 -5.64 -30.50 29.52
C PRO A 314 -5.78 -29.23 28.65
N ALA A 315 -5.23 -28.10 29.10
CA ALA A 315 -5.39 -26.80 28.43
C ALA A 315 -4.96 -26.75 26.94
N ALA A 316 -4.02 -27.61 26.55
CA ALA A 316 -3.48 -27.69 25.18
C ALA A 316 -3.98 -28.92 24.37
N ASP A 317 -4.86 -29.74 24.94
CA ASP A 317 -5.35 -30.97 24.31
C ASP A 317 -6.79 -31.31 24.77
N SER A 318 -7.65 -30.29 24.78
CA SER A 318 -9.05 -30.42 25.18
C SER A 318 -10.00 -30.02 24.05
N ALA A 319 -11.27 -30.41 24.17
CA ALA A 319 -12.32 -29.98 23.25
C ALA A 319 -12.40 -28.44 23.19
N LYS A 320 -12.26 -27.76 24.34
CA LYS A 320 -12.21 -26.29 24.41
C LYS A 320 -11.06 -25.71 23.59
N PHE A 321 -9.88 -26.32 23.66
CA PHE A 321 -8.71 -25.89 22.89
C PHE A 321 -8.93 -25.98 21.37
N TYR A 322 -9.43 -27.12 20.88
CA TYR A 322 -9.70 -27.28 19.46
C TYR A 322 -10.88 -26.44 18.96
N LEU A 323 -11.91 -26.22 19.80
CA LEU A 323 -13.00 -25.30 19.49
C LEU A 323 -12.48 -23.86 19.33
N ALA A 324 -11.58 -23.41 20.20
CA ALA A 324 -10.96 -22.09 20.08
C ALA A 324 -10.19 -21.94 18.76
N GLN A 325 -9.49 -22.98 18.33
CA GLN A 325 -8.81 -22.98 17.02
C GLN A 325 -9.80 -22.94 15.84
N LEU A 326 -10.92 -23.68 15.92
CA LEU A 326 -11.98 -23.62 14.90
C LEU A 326 -12.58 -22.21 14.80
N LEU A 327 -12.90 -21.60 15.95
CA LEU A 327 -13.42 -20.23 16.02
C LEU A 327 -12.42 -19.21 15.47
N GLN A 328 -11.13 -19.39 15.75
CA GLN A 328 -10.10 -18.51 15.20
C GLN A 328 -9.93 -18.68 13.68
N ALA A 329 -10.09 -19.90 13.16
CA ALA A 329 -9.94 -20.19 11.74
C ALA A 329 -11.14 -19.71 10.91
N ASP A 330 -12.36 -19.97 11.39
CA ASP A 330 -13.60 -19.50 10.77
C ASP A 330 -14.80 -19.66 11.73
N PRO A 331 -15.26 -18.58 12.40
CA PRO A 331 -16.41 -18.64 13.30
C PRO A 331 -17.72 -19.03 12.61
N ASP A 332 -17.91 -18.59 11.36
CA ASP A 332 -19.19 -18.73 10.65
C ASP A 332 -19.28 -20.05 9.86
N HIS A 333 -18.19 -20.81 9.77
CA HIS A 333 -18.16 -22.09 9.09
C HIS A 333 -19.12 -23.11 9.75
N PRO A 334 -19.92 -23.87 8.97
CA PRO A 334 -20.90 -24.82 9.51
C PRO A 334 -20.31 -25.82 10.50
N THR A 335 -19.11 -26.34 10.22
CA THR A 335 -18.40 -27.26 11.13
C THR A 335 -18.06 -26.61 12.48
N THR A 336 -17.70 -25.33 12.48
CA THR A 336 -17.40 -24.58 13.71
C THR A 336 -18.67 -24.36 14.54
N GLN A 337 -19.78 -24.01 13.89
CA GLN A 337 -21.08 -23.84 14.56
C GLN A 337 -21.59 -25.16 15.17
N LEU A 338 -21.41 -26.28 14.48
CA LEU A 338 -21.71 -27.61 15.02
C LEU A 338 -20.84 -27.95 16.23
N ALA A 339 -19.53 -27.69 16.15
CA ALA A 339 -18.61 -27.92 17.26
C ALA A 339 -18.98 -27.07 18.49
N ARG A 340 -19.35 -25.80 18.29
CA ARG A 340 -19.83 -24.92 19.36
C ARG A 340 -21.07 -25.49 20.04
N THR A 341 -22.08 -25.87 19.25
CA THR A 341 -23.33 -26.44 19.77
C THR A 341 -23.09 -27.73 20.56
N ALA A 342 -22.20 -28.60 20.06
CA ALA A 342 -21.82 -29.84 20.73
C ALA A 342 -21.08 -29.59 22.05
N PHE A 343 -20.18 -28.60 22.07
CA PHE A 343 -19.46 -28.20 23.28
C PHE A 343 -20.41 -27.65 24.34
N ASP A 344 -21.29 -26.71 23.97
CA ASP A 344 -22.27 -26.10 24.87
C ASP A 344 -23.18 -27.16 25.50
N THR A 345 -23.67 -28.09 24.68
CA THR A 345 -24.49 -29.22 25.14
C THR A 345 -23.72 -30.05 26.17
N ARG A 346 -22.47 -30.41 25.87
CA ARG A 346 -21.67 -31.25 26.76
C ARG A 346 -21.38 -30.57 28.10
N VAL A 347 -21.01 -29.29 28.09
CA VAL A 347 -20.71 -28.54 29.32
C VAL A 347 -21.94 -28.42 30.22
N LEU A 348 -23.12 -28.15 29.64
CA LEU A 348 -24.38 -28.12 30.40
C LEU A 348 -24.75 -29.48 30.97
N ASP A 349 -24.46 -30.57 30.26
CA ASP A 349 -24.69 -31.92 30.76
C ASP A 349 -23.78 -32.29 31.93
N GLU A 350 -22.51 -31.84 31.93
CA GLU A 350 -21.63 -31.97 33.10
C GLU A 350 -22.16 -31.18 34.30
N ALA A 351 -22.66 -29.95 34.08
CA ALA A 351 -23.27 -29.15 35.14
C ALA A 351 -24.49 -29.86 35.76
N ARG A 352 -25.37 -30.43 34.92
CA ARG A 352 -26.53 -31.23 35.35
C ARG A 352 -26.10 -32.54 36.02
N GLY A 353 -25.01 -33.15 35.57
CA GLY A 353 -24.39 -34.33 36.19
C GLY A 353 -23.92 -34.04 37.61
N ALA A 354 -23.14 -32.98 37.79
CA ALA A 354 -22.67 -32.51 39.09
C ALA A 354 -23.83 -32.13 40.03
N LEU A 355 -24.88 -31.49 39.51
CA LEU A 355 -26.11 -31.21 40.25
C LEU A 355 -26.78 -32.50 40.77
N ARG A 356 -26.91 -33.53 39.92
CA ARG A 356 -27.46 -34.83 40.34
C ARG A 356 -26.59 -35.52 41.40
N ALA A 357 -25.27 -35.30 41.35
CA ALA A 357 -24.32 -35.76 42.36
C ALA A 357 -24.31 -34.90 43.64
N GLN A 358 -25.14 -33.85 43.73
CA GLN A 358 -25.16 -32.86 44.83
C GLN A 358 -23.84 -32.08 44.99
N ASP A 359 -22.97 -32.07 43.98
CA ASP A 359 -21.78 -31.23 43.94
C ASP A 359 -22.10 -29.88 43.28
N TYR A 360 -22.69 -28.99 44.09
CA TYR A 360 -23.13 -27.68 43.63
C TYR A 360 -21.97 -26.74 43.25
N VAL A 361 -20.78 -26.96 43.81
CA VAL A 361 -19.59 -26.16 43.52
C VAL A 361 -19.09 -26.50 42.12
N LEU A 362 -18.95 -27.79 41.82
CA LEU A 362 -18.58 -28.24 40.49
C LEU A 362 -19.64 -27.87 39.45
N ALA A 363 -20.93 -27.99 39.76
CA ALA A 363 -22.00 -27.58 38.86
C ALA A 363 -21.89 -26.09 38.47
N ARG A 364 -21.64 -25.20 39.44
CA ARG A 364 -21.42 -23.76 39.17
C ARG A 364 -20.15 -23.48 38.38
N ARG A 365 -19.07 -24.23 38.62
CA ARG A 365 -17.85 -24.11 37.81
C ARG A 365 -18.15 -24.44 36.34
N TRP A 366 -18.88 -25.53 36.08
CA TRP A 366 -19.30 -25.88 34.72
C TRP A 366 -20.19 -24.82 34.09
N LEU A 367 -21.08 -24.17 34.83
CA LEU A 367 -21.87 -23.04 34.31
C LEU A 367 -21.01 -21.82 33.97
N THR A 368 -19.96 -21.55 34.75
CA THR A 368 -19.00 -20.49 34.44
C THR A 368 -18.28 -20.78 33.12
N GLU A 369 -17.89 -22.04 32.90
CA GLU A 369 -17.30 -22.48 31.63
C GLU A 369 -18.30 -22.39 30.47
N ALA A 370 -19.57 -22.75 30.69
CA ALA A 370 -20.63 -22.62 29.68
C ALA A 370 -20.83 -21.15 29.27
N HIS A 371 -20.85 -20.25 30.26
CA HIS A 371 -20.97 -18.82 30.01
C HIS A 371 -19.77 -18.27 29.22
N ALA A 372 -18.55 -18.68 29.60
CA ALA A 372 -17.32 -18.29 28.90
C ALA A 372 -17.26 -18.82 27.45
N ALA A 373 -17.89 -19.97 27.18
CA ALA A 373 -18.04 -20.52 25.83
C ALA A 373 -19.19 -19.89 25.03
N GLY A 374 -19.99 -19.02 25.66
CA GLY A 374 -21.11 -18.34 25.03
C GLY A 374 -22.34 -19.23 24.85
N ALA A 375 -22.57 -20.19 25.74
CA ALA A 375 -23.79 -20.99 25.75
C ALA A 375 -25.04 -20.12 26.01
N ASP A 376 -26.21 -20.62 25.59
CA ASP A 376 -27.48 -19.92 25.72
C ASP A 376 -27.82 -19.55 27.17
N ALA A 377 -28.18 -18.28 27.39
CA ALA A 377 -28.46 -17.73 28.70
C ALA A 377 -29.69 -18.37 29.37
N ALA A 378 -30.71 -18.76 28.58
CA ALA A 378 -31.88 -19.43 29.13
C ALA A 378 -31.53 -20.82 29.67
N SER A 379 -30.68 -21.56 28.94
CA SER A 379 -30.18 -22.87 29.31
C SER A 379 -29.31 -22.82 30.57
N ILE A 380 -28.42 -21.82 30.67
CA ILE A 380 -27.63 -21.55 31.88
C ILE A 380 -28.56 -21.24 33.06
N GLY A 381 -29.47 -20.29 32.89
CA GLY A 381 -30.41 -19.87 33.94
C GLY A 381 -31.33 -20.99 34.43
N ALA A 382 -31.71 -21.92 33.55
CA ALA A 382 -32.48 -23.10 33.92
C ALA A 382 -31.70 -24.02 34.89
N VAL A 383 -30.40 -24.22 34.65
CA VAL A 383 -29.55 -25.03 35.55
C VAL A 383 -29.26 -24.28 36.84
N GLU A 384 -29.03 -22.96 36.80
CA GLU A 384 -28.86 -22.14 38.01
C GLU A 384 -30.08 -22.22 38.93
N THR A 385 -31.27 -22.10 38.36
CA THR A 385 -32.54 -22.23 39.10
C THR A 385 -32.68 -23.63 39.70
N ALA A 386 -32.30 -24.67 38.96
CA ALA A 386 -32.33 -26.05 39.44
C ALA A 386 -31.33 -26.29 40.59
N ILE A 387 -30.14 -25.67 40.56
CA ILE A 387 -29.18 -25.71 41.66
C ILE A 387 -29.79 -25.09 42.91
N GLY A 388 -30.38 -23.90 42.81
CA GLY A 388 -31.01 -23.22 43.96
C GLY A 388 -32.15 -24.05 44.56
N ALA A 389 -33.05 -24.56 43.73
CA ALA A 389 -34.15 -25.41 44.18
C ALA A 389 -33.65 -26.71 44.86
N ALA A 390 -32.60 -27.34 44.32
CA ALA A 390 -32.01 -28.55 44.89
C ALA A 390 -31.32 -28.27 46.24
N GLN A 391 -30.64 -27.13 46.39
CA GLN A 391 -30.04 -26.70 47.65
C GLN A 391 -31.10 -26.44 48.71
N ASP A 392 -32.19 -25.74 48.37
CA ASP A 392 -33.31 -25.49 49.27
C ASP A 392 -33.96 -26.81 49.71
N GLN A 393 -34.14 -27.77 48.80
CA GLN A 393 -34.69 -29.07 49.13
C GLN A 393 -33.75 -29.88 50.04
N ALA A 394 -32.44 -29.87 49.78
CA ALA A 394 -31.45 -30.54 50.63
C ALA A 394 -31.40 -29.92 52.04
N GLN A 395 -31.46 -28.59 52.14
CA GLN A 395 -31.59 -27.90 53.42
C GLN A 395 -32.88 -28.30 54.14
N ARG A 396 -34.01 -28.35 53.42
CA ARG A 396 -35.31 -28.78 53.98
C ARG A 396 -35.28 -30.22 54.49
N ALA A 397 -34.64 -31.13 53.77
CA ALA A 397 -34.47 -32.53 54.17
C ALA A 397 -33.55 -32.70 55.39
N SER A 398 -32.67 -31.74 55.67
CA SER A 398 -31.86 -31.73 56.90
C SER A 398 -32.68 -31.42 58.16
N TYR A 399 -33.92 -30.93 58.05
CA TYR A 399 -34.81 -30.74 59.19
C TYR A 399 -35.60 -32.01 59.46
N VAL A 400 -35.46 -32.54 60.67
CA VAL A 400 -36.28 -33.66 61.14
C VAL A 400 -37.56 -33.10 61.75
N SER A 401 -38.70 -33.78 61.58
CA SER A 401 -39.92 -33.36 62.27
C SER A 401 -39.72 -33.52 63.78
N ALA A 402 -39.99 -32.46 64.55
CA ALA A 402 -39.87 -32.50 66.01
C ALA A 402 -40.78 -33.57 66.65
N SER A 403 -41.87 -33.96 65.97
CA SER A 403 -42.76 -35.05 66.40
C SER A 403 -42.14 -36.45 66.28
N SER A 404 -41.10 -36.61 65.47
CA SER A 404 -40.35 -37.86 65.32
C SER A 404 -39.20 -37.99 66.33
N MET A 405 -38.97 -36.97 67.14
CA MET A 405 -37.97 -36.96 68.21
C MET A 405 -38.62 -37.19 69.57
N THR A 406 -37.90 -37.86 70.47
CA THR A 406 -38.37 -38.05 71.85
C THR A 406 -38.20 -36.77 72.64
N ARG A 407 -39.32 -36.11 72.96
CA ARG A 407 -39.35 -34.94 73.84
C ARG A 407 -39.38 -35.39 75.31
N THR A 408 -38.42 -34.93 76.10
CA THR A 408 -38.30 -35.25 77.54
C THR A 408 -38.97 -34.21 78.43
N HIS A 409 -39.04 -32.95 77.99
CA HIS A 409 -39.72 -31.87 78.70
C HIS A 409 -40.55 -31.02 77.73
N TYR A 410 -41.80 -30.73 78.10
CA TYR A 410 -42.75 -29.95 77.30
C TYR A 410 -43.35 -28.83 78.13
N VAL A 411 -43.34 -27.61 77.56
CA VAL A 411 -44.03 -26.44 78.10
C VAL A 411 -45.12 -26.04 77.12
N GLU A 412 -46.35 -25.92 77.60
CA GLU A 412 -47.49 -25.53 76.77
C GLU A 412 -47.45 -24.02 76.44
N PRO A 413 -47.67 -23.60 75.17
CA PRO A 413 -47.70 -22.19 74.80
C PRO A 413 -48.91 -21.44 75.37
N GLN A 414 -48.62 -20.32 76.03
CA GLN A 414 -49.63 -19.43 76.60
C GLN A 414 -50.09 -18.39 75.58
N PHE A 415 -51.01 -18.79 74.71
CA PHE A 415 -51.53 -17.89 73.67
C PHE A 415 -52.35 -16.71 74.23
N PRO A 416 -52.31 -15.53 73.59
CA PRO A 416 -52.96 -14.33 74.09
C PRO A 416 -54.46 -14.50 74.35
N LEU A 417 -54.92 -14.02 75.51
CA LEU A 417 -56.33 -14.10 75.93
C LEU A 417 -57.27 -13.40 74.95
N ASP A 418 -56.84 -12.30 74.35
CA ASP A 418 -57.66 -11.53 73.39
C ASP A 418 -57.89 -12.29 72.08
N ALA A 419 -56.90 -13.06 71.61
CA ALA A 419 -57.05 -13.95 70.46
C ALA A 419 -58.08 -15.05 70.75
N ARG A 420 -58.02 -15.63 71.95
CA ARG A 420 -58.99 -16.64 72.43
C ARG A 420 -60.41 -16.06 72.54
N ARG A 421 -60.58 -14.89 73.16
CA ARG A 421 -61.88 -14.20 73.32
C ARG A 421 -62.54 -13.87 71.98
N ARG A 422 -61.73 -13.60 70.96
CA ARG A 422 -62.18 -13.24 69.61
C ARG A 422 -62.36 -14.44 68.67
N GLY A 423 -62.14 -15.67 69.15
CA GLY A 423 -62.27 -16.86 68.31
C GLY A 423 -61.23 -16.92 67.19
N ILE A 424 -60.04 -16.34 67.38
CA ILE A 424 -59.00 -16.32 66.36
C ILE A 424 -58.22 -17.63 66.47
N ASP A 425 -58.33 -18.47 65.46
CA ASP A 425 -57.50 -19.66 65.28
C ASP A 425 -56.24 -19.31 64.47
N GLY A 426 -55.19 -20.10 64.67
CA GLY A 426 -53.96 -19.94 63.92
C GLY A 426 -52.91 -21.01 64.17
N TRP A 427 -51.74 -20.81 63.58
CA TRP A 427 -50.59 -21.71 63.73
C TRP A 427 -49.28 -20.93 63.68
N VAL A 428 -48.23 -21.54 64.24
CA VAL A 428 -46.84 -21.06 64.17
C VAL A 428 -45.94 -22.24 63.83
N ASP A 429 -45.23 -22.16 62.71
CA ASP A 429 -44.16 -23.06 62.35
C ASP A 429 -42.84 -22.52 62.89
N LEU A 430 -42.17 -23.32 63.70
CA LEU A 430 -40.88 -23.00 64.28
C LEU A 430 -39.81 -23.95 63.75
N GLN A 431 -38.60 -23.43 63.66
CA GLN A 431 -37.39 -24.17 63.40
C GLN A 431 -36.42 -23.94 64.56
N PHE A 432 -35.76 -25.00 65.01
CA PHE A 432 -34.77 -24.92 66.07
C PHE A 432 -33.71 -26.01 65.94
N VAL A 433 -32.63 -25.88 66.71
CA VAL A 433 -31.59 -26.90 66.89
C VAL A 433 -31.80 -27.57 68.23
N VAL A 434 -31.81 -28.90 68.26
CA VAL A 434 -31.63 -29.67 69.49
C VAL A 434 -30.13 -29.81 69.72
N ASN A 435 -29.63 -29.27 70.82
CA ASN A 435 -28.22 -29.32 71.21
C ASN A 435 -27.82 -30.72 71.69
N THR A 436 -26.52 -30.95 71.87
CA THR A 436 -25.97 -32.23 72.35
C THR A 436 -26.40 -32.61 73.76
N ASP A 437 -26.89 -31.65 74.55
CA ASP A 437 -27.48 -31.86 75.88
C ASP A 437 -29.00 -32.02 75.85
N GLY A 438 -29.63 -31.92 74.67
CA GLY A 438 -31.07 -32.03 74.49
C GLY A 438 -31.84 -30.71 74.65
N SER A 439 -31.17 -29.61 74.99
CA SER A 439 -31.79 -28.28 75.06
C SER A 439 -32.12 -27.75 73.65
N VAL A 440 -33.12 -26.86 73.57
CA VAL A 440 -33.49 -26.19 72.32
C VAL A 440 -32.67 -24.90 72.14
N GLY A 441 -31.92 -24.81 71.04
CA GLY A 441 -31.13 -23.64 70.61
C GLY A 441 -31.54 -23.13 69.23
N GLU A 442 -31.02 -21.96 68.82
CA GLU A 442 -31.25 -21.34 67.50
C GLU A 442 -32.73 -21.34 67.03
N LEU A 443 -33.64 -20.96 67.91
CA LEU A 443 -35.07 -20.95 67.63
C LEU A 443 -35.47 -19.77 66.72
N THR A 444 -36.13 -20.07 65.60
CA THR A 444 -36.64 -19.10 64.63
C THR A 444 -38.05 -19.46 64.18
N ILE A 445 -38.83 -18.46 63.77
CA ILE A 445 -40.17 -18.65 63.20
C ILE A 445 -40.04 -18.74 61.69
N VAL A 446 -40.57 -19.83 61.11
CA VAL A 446 -40.54 -20.09 59.67
C VAL A 446 -41.84 -19.61 59.00
N GLY A 447 -42.94 -19.59 59.75
CA GLY A 447 -44.22 -19.06 59.28
C GLY A 447 -45.23 -18.99 60.41
N ALA A 448 -46.21 -18.10 60.31
CA ALA A 448 -47.31 -18.00 61.24
C ALA A 448 -48.55 -17.46 60.54
N GLN A 449 -49.73 -17.84 61.02
CA GLN A 449 -50.98 -17.25 60.56
C GLN A 449 -52.01 -17.24 61.69
N PRO A 450 -52.67 -16.10 61.96
CA PRO A 450 -52.29 -14.74 61.56
C PRO A 450 -50.94 -14.31 62.14
N VAL A 451 -50.26 -13.42 61.41
CA VAL A 451 -48.97 -12.86 61.84
C VAL A 451 -49.15 -11.85 62.98
N GLY A 452 -48.27 -11.90 63.97
CA GLY A 452 -48.16 -10.97 65.10
C GLY A 452 -49.00 -11.35 66.33
N ILE A 453 -49.58 -12.54 66.37
CA ILE A 453 -50.51 -12.95 67.44
C ILE A 453 -49.94 -14.10 68.28
N PHE A 454 -49.44 -15.16 67.65
CA PHE A 454 -49.12 -16.43 68.33
C PHE A 454 -47.62 -16.65 68.50
N GLU A 455 -46.81 -15.89 67.76
CA GLU A 455 -45.37 -16.03 67.63
C GLU A 455 -44.62 -15.94 68.96
N GLN A 456 -44.88 -14.91 69.76
CA GLN A 456 -44.17 -14.71 71.02
C GLN A 456 -44.43 -15.85 72.01
N ALA A 457 -45.71 -16.22 72.18
CA ALA A 457 -46.12 -17.32 73.05
C ALA A 457 -45.52 -18.66 72.61
N ALA A 458 -45.44 -18.88 71.30
CA ALA A 458 -44.81 -20.05 70.71
C ALA A 458 -43.29 -20.08 70.99
N LEU A 459 -42.58 -18.96 70.81
CA LEU A 459 -41.15 -18.84 71.12
C LEU A 459 -40.87 -19.08 72.60
N ASP A 460 -41.64 -18.46 73.50
CA ASP A 460 -41.45 -18.56 74.93
C ASP A 460 -41.64 -19.99 75.43
N ALA A 461 -42.58 -20.75 74.84
CA ALA A 461 -42.79 -22.14 75.19
C ALA A 461 -41.68 -23.07 74.67
N VAL A 462 -41.37 -22.99 73.37
CA VAL A 462 -40.43 -23.93 72.73
C VAL A 462 -39.00 -23.76 73.23
N ARG A 463 -38.60 -22.56 73.68
CA ARG A 463 -37.31 -22.33 74.36
C ARG A 463 -37.11 -23.19 75.62
N HIS A 464 -38.18 -23.61 76.27
CA HIS A 464 -38.12 -24.41 77.50
C HIS A 464 -38.35 -25.91 77.26
N TRP A 465 -38.52 -26.33 76.00
CA TRP A 465 -38.61 -27.76 75.68
C TRP A 465 -37.23 -28.41 75.81
N HIS A 466 -37.22 -29.69 76.18
CA HIS A 466 -36.03 -30.53 76.09
C HIS A 466 -36.35 -31.81 75.35
N TYR A 467 -35.37 -32.29 74.60
CA TYR A 467 -35.41 -33.51 73.83
C TYR A 467 -34.35 -34.48 74.31
N GLN A 468 -34.51 -35.76 73.98
CA GLN A 468 -33.42 -36.71 74.10
C GLN A 468 -32.36 -36.34 73.04
N PRO A 469 -31.06 -36.21 73.41
CA PRO A 469 -30.00 -35.92 72.45
C PRO A 469 -29.99 -36.93 71.31
N VAL A 470 -29.82 -36.44 70.08
CA VAL A 470 -29.69 -37.31 68.91
C VAL A 470 -28.30 -37.93 68.92
N MET A 471 -28.24 -39.26 68.98
CA MET A 471 -26.98 -40.00 68.99
C MET A 471 -26.64 -40.46 67.57
N ARG A 472 -25.44 -40.15 67.08
CA ARG A 472 -24.88 -40.67 65.83
C ARG A 472 -23.52 -41.27 66.13
N ASP A 473 -23.33 -42.54 65.79
CA ASP A 473 -22.08 -43.29 66.08
C ASP A 473 -21.64 -43.25 67.55
N GLY A 474 -22.61 -43.25 68.47
CA GLY A 474 -22.36 -43.22 69.92
C GLY A 474 -22.03 -41.84 70.50
N GLN A 475 -21.98 -40.78 69.68
CA GLN A 475 -21.77 -39.40 70.13
C GLN A 475 -23.06 -38.58 69.97
N ALA A 476 -23.32 -37.69 70.92
CA ALA A 476 -24.43 -36.75 70.82
C ALA A 476 -24.10 -35.69 69.76
N VAL A 477 -25.02 -35.48 68.82
CA VAL A 477 -24.88 -34.49 67.75
C VAL A 477 -26.02 -33.49 67.79
N THR A 478 -25.74 -32.26 67.35
CA THR A 478 -26.78 -31.25 67.18
C THR A 478 -27.70 -31.64 66.02
N GLN A 479 -29.02 -31.54 66.20
CA GLN A 479 -29.98 -31.87 65.15
C GLN A 479 -30.97 -30.73 64.93
N ARG A 480 -31.11 -30.30 63.68
CA ARG A 480 -32.13 -29.32 63.29
C ARG A 480 -33.50 -29.96 63.20
N ALA A 481 -34.50 -29.29 63.76
CA ALA A 481 -35.88 -29.75 63.81
C ALA A 481 -36.86 -28.66 63.40
N ARG A 482 -38.04 -29.07 62.94
CA ARG A 482 -39.20 -28.19 62.71
C ARG A 482 -40.44 -28.71 63.41
N VAL A 483 -41.26 -27.79 63.92
CA VAL A 483 -42.54 -28.10 64.56
C VAL A 483 -43.60 -27.10 64.14
N ARG A 484 -44.83 -27.56 63.90
CA ARG A 484 -46.02 -26.71 63.81
C ARG A 484 -46.74 -26.73 65.14
N LEU A 485 -46.96 -25.56 65.72
CA LEU A 485 -47.85 -25.36 66.86
C LEU A 485 -49.17 -24.78 66.38
N SER A 486 -50.29 -25.40 66.76
CA SER A 486 -51.63 -24.91 66.44
C SER A 486 -52.21 -24.19 67.65
N GLY A 487 -52.62 -22.94 67.46
CA GLY A 487 -53.43 -22.17 68.42
C GLY A 487 -54.89 -22.29 68.04
N CYS A 488 -55.66 -23.09 68.77
CA CYS A 488 -57.11 -23.15 68.57
C CYS A 488 -57.83 -22.37 69.68
N ALA A 489 -58.75 -21.49 69.29
CA ALA A 489 -59.63 -20.74 70.18
C ALA A 489 -60.77 -21.62 70.77
N ILE A 490 -61.00 -22.82 70.22
CA ILE A 490 -62.19 -23.63 70.52
C ILE A 490 -61.91 -24.80 71.49
N THR A 491 -60.66 -25.23 71.68
CA THR A 491 -60.36 -26.42 72.51
C THR A 491 -59.65 -26.09 73.83
N TRP A 492 -60.39 -25.52 74.78
CA TRP A 492 -60.07 -25.66 76.21
C TRP A 492 -61.32 -25.66 77.11
N THR A 493 -62.43 -26.25 76.67
CA THR A 493 -63.60 -26.48 77.53
C THR A 493 -63.90 -27.95 77.81
N ARG A 494 -63.10 -28.92 77.34
CA ARG A 494 -63.24 -30.32 77.80
C ARG A 494 -62.02 -31.20 77.53
N SER A 495 -61.07 -31.24 78.46
CA SER A 495 -60.14 -32.39 78.59
C SER A 495 -59.58 -32.57 80.00
N SER A 496 -60.42 -32.42 81.04
CA SER A 496 -60.26 -33.36 82.17
C SER A 496 -60.69 -34.74 81.67
N ARG A 497 -59.73 -35.50 81.13
CA ARG A 497 -59.75 -36.91 80.67
C ARG A 497 -59.59 -37.11 79.16
N ARG A 498 -58.51 -37.85 78.88
CA ARG A 498 -58.24 -38.79 77.77
C ARG A 498 -57.58 -38.25 76.50
N ARG A 499 -56.49 -38.97 76.21
CA ARG A 499 -55.89 -39.32 74.92
C ARG A 499 -55.10 -38.23 74.22
N ALA A 500 -53.79 -38.32 74.45
CA ALA A 500 -52.80 -38.25 73.38
C ALA A 500 -53.26 -39.15 72.22
N SER A 501 -53.71 -38.55 71.13
CA SER A 501 -53.62 -39.09 69.78
C SER A 501 -53.91 -37.96 68.79
N ALA A 502 -52.90 -37.67 67.97
CA ALA A 502 -52.94 -36.97 66.69
C ALA A 502 -53.47 -35.52 66.66
N CYS A 503 -52.53 -34.58 66.56
CA CYS A 503 -52.55 -33.46 65.61
C CYS A 503 -51.10 -33.14 65.22
#